data_AF-A0A4R3A3Q0-F1
#
_entry.id   AF-A0A4R3A3Q0-F1
#
_cell.length_a   1.000
_cell.length_b   1.000
_cell.length_c   1.000
_cell.angle_alpha   90.00
_cell.angle_beta   90.00
_cell.angle_gamma   90.00
#
_symmetry.space_group_name_H-M   'P 1'
#
loop_
_entity.id
_entity.type
_entity.pdbx_description
1 polymer ?
#
loop_
_entity_poly.entity_id
_entity_poly.type
_entity_poly.pdbx_seq_one_letter_code
_entity_poly.pdbx_strand_id
1 'polypeptide(L)' 'MTRNCRSAGLGKALMRELAIIARQRNLKRIDWTADADDKRLLQFYDELGGTRRPEKLFYRLDGNALLRLGEG' A
#
# COMPACT_ATOMS: atom_id res chain seq x y z
N MET A 1 -4.27 -5.25 10.90
CA MET A 1 -4.29 -4.36 12.09
C MET A 1 -5.70 -4.34 12.68
N THR A 2 -5.85 -4.79 13.93
CA THR A 2 -7.11 -4.81 14.68
C THR A 2 -7.58 -3.39 15.00
N ARG A 3 -8.91 -3.20 15.12
CA ARG A 3 -9.62 -1.91 15.11
C ARG A 3 -9.15 -0.88 16.18
N ASN A 4 -8.48 -1.32 17.24
CA ASN A 4 -8.07 -0.50 18.39
C ASN A 4 -6.71 0.21 18.31
N CYS A 5 -5.85 -0.08 17.32
CA CYS A 5 -4.53 0.57 17.22
C CYS A 5 -4.44 1.70 16.17
N ARG A 6 -5.57 2.03 15.52
CA ARG A 6 -5.57 2.98 14.38
C ARG A 6 -5.33 4.44 14.78
N SER A 7 -5.47 4.82 16.05
CA SER A 7 -5.42 6.21 16.51
C SER A 7 -4.10 6.67 17.15
N ALA A 8 -3.08 5.81 17.27
CA ALA A 8 -1.88 6.14 18.05
C ALA A 8 -0.64 6.56 17.21
N GLY A 9 -0.81 6.93 15.93
CA GLY A 9 0.32 7.34 15.09
C GLY A 9 1.23 6.20 14.60
N LEU A 10 0.92 4.94 14.94
CA LEU A 10 1.69 3.76 14.55
C LEU A 10 1.82 3.60 13.03
N GLY A 11 0.77 3.90 12.26
CA GLY A 11 0.85 3.87 10.80
C GLY A 11 1.87 4.86 10.24
N LYS A 12 1.92 6.07 10.79
CA LYS A 12 2.90 7.09 10.41
C LYS A 12 4.31 6.70 10.84
N ALA A 13 4.48 6.13 12.03
CA ALA A 13 5.75 5.63 12.52
C ALA A 13 6.30 4.52 11.61
N LEU A 14 5.46 3.54 11.25
CA LEU A 14 5.85 2.46 10.33
C LEU A 14 6.29 3.00 8.96
N MET A 15 5.50 3.90 8.37
CA MET A 15 5.85 4.49 7.07
C MET A 15 7.14 5.33 7.14
N ARG A 16 7.39 6.01 8.26
CA ARG A 16 8.63 6.73 8.50
C ARG A 16 9.83 5.78 8.53
N GLU A 17 9.73 4.67 9.25
CA GLU A 17 10.80 3.68 9.29
C GLU A 17 11.07 3.06 7.92
N LEU A 18 10.01 2.74 7.15
CA LEU A 18 10.17 2.27 5.77
C LEU A 18 10.90 3.30 4.89
N ALA A 19 10.59 4.59 5.02
CA ALA A 19 11.26 5.65 4.29
C ALA A 19 12.75 5.78 4.68
N ILE A 20 13.09 5.60 5.97
CA ILE A 20 14.48 5.57 6.44
C ILE A 20 15.24 4.40 5.78
N ILE A 21 14.66 3.20 5.79
CA ILE A 21 15.25 2.01 5.18
C ILE A 21 15.43 2.21 3.66
N ALA A 22 14.41 2.73 2.97
CA ALA A 22 14.47 3.00 1.54
C ALA A 22 15.63 3.97 1.21
N ARG A 23 15.76 5.05 1.99
CA ARG A 23 16.86 6.02 1.83
C ARG A 23 18.23 5.38 2.06
N GLN A 24 18.40 4.60 3.13
CA GLN A 24 19.64 3.89 3.43
C GLN A 24 20.06 2.93 2.31
N ARG A 25 19.08 2.35 1.60
CA ARG A 25 19.30 1.43 0.48
C ARG A 25 19.37 2.12 -0.89
N ASN A 26 19.42 3.45 -0.93
CA ASN A 26 19.38 4.27 -2.14
C ASN A 26 18.16 4.00 -3.06
N LEU A 27 17.04 3.56 -2.48
CA LEU A 27 15.77 3.43 -3.17
C LEU A 27 15.08 4.81 -3.25
N LYS A 28 14.38 5.07 -4.34
CA LYS A 28 13.79 6.39 -4.63
C LYS A 28 12.27 6.47 -4.41
N ARG A 29 11.60 5.33 -4.18
CA ARG A 29 10.15 5.28 -3.97
C ARG A 29 9.73 4.07 -3.15
N ILE A 30 8.55 4.19 -2.54
CA ILE A 30 7.78 3.09 -1.97
C ILE A 30 6.42 3.16 -2.67
N ASP A 31 5.99 2.05 -3.27
CA ASP A 31 4.67 1.92 -3.87
C ASP A 31 3.82 1.01 -2.98
N TRP A 32 2.55 1.37 -2.77
CA TRP A 32 1.57 0.55 -2.05
C TRP A 32 0.20 0.68 -2.69
N THR A 33 -0.69 -0.27 -2.40
CA THR A 33 -2.10 -0.22 -2.79
C THR A 33 -2.97 0.13 -1.59
N ALA A 34 -4.12 0.76 -1.86
CA ALA A 34 -5.15 1.04 -0.88
C ALA A 34 -6.51 0.77 -1.51
N ASP A 35 -7.52 0.55 -0.68
CA ASP A 35 -8.91 0.52 -1.15
C ASP A 35 -9.28 1.93 -1.66
N ALA A 36 -9.79 2.00 -2.89
CA ALA A 36 -10.15 3.26 -3.53
C ALA A 36 -11.38 3.93 -2.88
N ASP A 37 -12.20 3.15 -2.16
CA ASP A 37 -13.42 3.65 -1.53
C ASP A 37 -13.21 4.04 -0.06
N ASP A 38 -12.10 3.65 0.57
CA ASP A 38 -11.75 4.06 1.94
C ASP A 38 -11.17 5.49 1.97
N LYS A 39 -12.06 6.49 1.90
CA LYS A 39 -11.70 7.92 1.92
C LYS A 39 -10.81 8.32 3.09
N ARG A 40 -11.00 7.72 4.26
CA ARG A 40 -10.19 8.03 5.45
C ARG A 40 -8.77 7.52 5.28
N LEU A 41 -8.62 6.31 4.75
CA LEU A 41 -7.31 5.73 4.46
C LEU A 41 -6.58 6.51 3.36
N LEU A 42 -7.31 6.92 2.31
CA LEU A 42 -6.74 7.75 1.25
C LEU A 42 -6.26 9.10 1.78
N GLN A 43 -7.06 9.79 2.59
CA GLN A 43 -6.66 11.05 3.21
C GLN A 43 -5.40 10.90 4.07
N PHE A 44 -5.30 9.82 4.85
CA PHE A 44 -4.10 9.52 5.63
C PHE A 44 -2.83 9.41 4.76
N TYR A 45 -2.92 8.74 3.60
CA TYR A 45 -1.79 8.62 2.68
C TYR A 45 -1.49 9.92 1.94
N ASP A 46 -2.50 10.72 1.61
CA ASP A 46 -2.30 12.07 1.04
C ASP A 46 -1.55 12.97 2.04
N GLU A 47 -1.93 12.98 3.31
CA GLU A 47 -1.26 13.74 4.40
C GLU A 47 0.17 13.27 4.67
N LEU A 48 0.50 12.01 4.35
CA LEU A 48 1.85 11.47 4.42
C LEU A 48 2.75 11.95 3.26
N GLY A 49 2.17 12.56 2.22
CA GLY A 49 2.86 12.94 0.98
C GLY A 49 2.80 11.88 -0.12
N GLY A 50 1.94 10.87 0.02
CA GLY A 50 1.67 9.92 -1.05
C GLY A 50 1.00 10.58 -2.25
N THR A 51 1.26 10.06 -3.45
CA THR A 51 0.57 10.51 -4.67
C THR A 51 -0.23 9.36 -5.26
N ARG A 52 -1.52 9.61 -5.51
CA ARG A 52 -2.41 8.65 -6.16
C ARG A 52 -1.97 8.41 -7.60
N ARG A 53 -2.11 7.17 -8.08
CA ARG A 53 -1.79 6.75 -9.45
C ARG A 53 -3.03 6.14 -10.11
N PRO A 54 -4.05 6.96 -10.45
CA PRO A 54 -5.32 6.48 -10.99
C PRO A 54 -5.17 5.73 -12.32
N GLU A 55 -4.08 5.97 -13.05
CA GLU A 55 -3.74 5.30 -14.31
C GLU A 55 -3.23 3.86 -14.13
N LYS A 56 -2.85 3.45 -12.91
CA LYS A 56 -2.32 2.11 -12.65
C LYS A 56 -3.47 1.11 -12.47
N LEU A 57 -3.44 0.03 -13.26
CA LEU A 57 -4.32 -1.11 -13.08
C LEU A 57 -3.73 -2.11 -12.08
N PHE A 58 -4.57 -2.62 -11.18
CA PHE A 58 -4.23 -3.72 -10.28
C PHE A 58 -4.85 -5.01 -10.80
N TYR A 59 -4.03 -5.88 -11.37
CA TYR A 59 -4.46 -7.20 -11.84
C TYR A 59 -4.37 -8.23 -10.70
N ARG A 60 -5.33 -9.15 -10.69
CA ARG A 60 -5.30 -10.34 -9.84
C ARG A 60 -5.58 -11.57 -10.70
N LEU A 61 -4.73 -12.58 -10.54
CA LEU A 61 -4.99 -13.92 -11.02
C LEU A 61 -5.22 -14.81 -9.78
N ASP A 62 -6.44 -15.30 -9.61
CA ASP A 62 -6.82 -16.13 -8.48
C ASP A 62 -7.81 -17.24 -8.86
N GLY A 63 -8.12 -18.10 -7.88
CA GLY A 63 -9.07 -19.19 -8.01
C GLY A 63 -8.85 -20.07 -9.24
N ASN A 64 -9.94 -20.37 -9.93
CA ASN A 64 -9.92 -21.27 -11.09
C ASN A 64 -9.09 -20.70 -12.26
N ALA A 65 -8.94 -19.37 -12.37
CA ALA A 65 -8.12 -18.78 -13.42
C ALA A 65 -6.62 -19.05 -13.18
N LEU A 66 -6.18 -18.99 -11.91
CA LEU A 66 -4.82 -19.36 -11.53
C LEU A 66 -4.55 -20.86 -11.77
N LEU A 67 -5.48 -21.72 -11.36
CA LEU A 67 -5.33 -23.18 -11.53
C LEU A 67 -5.17 -23.56 -13.01
N ARG A 68 -6.05 -23.06 -13.89
CA ARG A 68 -5.98 -23.33 -15.33
C ARG A 68 -4.71 -22.83 -15.99
N LEU A 69 -4.15 -21.71 -15.53
CA LEU A 69 -2.87 -21.22 -16.08
C LEU A 69 -1.71 -22.15 -15.71
N GLY A 70 -1.77 -22.77 -14.53
CA GLY A 70 -0.75 -23.70 -14.04
C GLY A 70 -0.84 -25.13 -14.58
N GLU A 71 -1.89 -25.47 -15.34
CA GLU A 71 -2.05 -26.76 -16.03
C GLU A 71 -1.26 -26.85 -17.35
N GLY A 72 -0.40 -25.86 -17.63
CA GLY A 72 0.50 -25.81 -18.78
C GLY A 72 1.66 -26.81 -18.69
#